data_AF-A0A085LNJ9-F1
#
_entry.id   AF-A0A085LNJ9-F1
#
_cell.length_a   1.000
_cell.length_b   1.000
_cell.length_c   1.000
_cell.angle_alpha   90.00
_cell.angle_beta   90.00
_cell.angle_gamma   90.00
#
_symmetry.space_group_name_H-M   'P 1'
#
loop_
_entity.id
_entity.type
_entity.pdbx_description
1 polymer ?
#
loop_
_entity_poly.entity_id
_entity_poly.type
_entity_poly.pdbx_seq_one_letter_code
_entity_poly.pdbx_strand_id
1 'polypeptide(L)'
;LLVRRGPATDTGDWNADSGVNGEVEEITDTLRSTSICEECERADVGRCLASDEEDRGLQTMDDEEILEFISKEPAETEEEPQYGDDEEEERPAAPSDSEAFRCAEVLMKWYEGQEESAPQRLLCLKSIPDLAASKRRSVYRQTLLTDLIKSG
;
A
#
# COMPACT_ATOMS: atom_id res chain seq x y z
N LEU A 1 -22.00 -0.34 -70.63
CA LEU A 1 -22.21 -1.54 -69.79
C LEU A 1 -21.47 -1.31 -68.48
N LEU A 2 -22.23 -1.19 -67.39
CA LEU A 2 -21.74 -1.02 -66.02
C LEU A 2 -21.19 -2.35 -65.50
N VAL A 3 -19.97 -2.35 -64.95
CA VAL A 3 -19.55 -3.30 -63.90
C VAL A 3 -18.90 -2.49 -62.78
N ARG A 4 -19.42 -2.69 -61.57
CA ARG A 4 -19.07 -2.01 -60.33
C ARG A 4 -18.13 -2.87 -59.48
N ARG A 5 -17.26 -2.18 -58.71
CA ARG A 5 -16.72 -2.48 -57.35
C ARG A 5 -15.68 -3.63 -57.29
N GLY A 6 -14.61 -3.55 -56.50
CA GLY A 6 -14.39 -2.75 -55.29
C GLY A 6 -12.92 -2.53 -54.91
N PRO A 7 -12.67 -2.02 -53.69
CA PRO A 7 -11.39 -1.45 -53.29
C PRO A 7 -10.40 -2.53 -52.86
N ALA A 8 -9.13 -2.37 -53.23
CA ALA A 8 -8.03 -3.03 -52.55
C ALA A 8 -7.87 -2.34 -51.19
N THR A 9 -8.60 -2.82 -50.19
CA THR A 9 -8.23 -2.59 -48.80
C THR A 9 -7.00 -3.44 -48.54
N ASP A 10 -5.86 -2.77 -48.43
CA ASP A 10 -4.67 -3.26 -47.77
C ASP A 10 -5.11 -3.88 -46.45
N THR A 11 -5.04 -5.21 -46.40
CA THR A 11 -5.29 -5.97 -45.18
C THR A 11 -3.97 -5.91 -44.42
N GLY A 12 -3.75 -4.75 -43.80
CA GLY A 12 -2.81 -4.62 -42.70
C GLY A 12 -3.20 -5.65 -41.67
N ASP A 13 -2.33 -6.63 -41.50
CA ASP A 13 -2.34 -7.65 -40.47
C ASP A 13 -2.27 -6.96 -39.10
N TRP A 14 -3.43 -6.60 -38.55
CA TRP A 14 -3.54 -6.18 -37.17
C TRP A 14 -3.39 -7.43 -36.31
N ASN A 15 -2.14 -7.83 -36.06
CA ASN A 15 -1.82 -8.68 -34.93
C ASN A 15 -2.18 -7.90 -33.65
N ALA A 16 -3.43 -8.02 -33.23
CA ALA A 16 -4.01 -7.42 -32.03
C ALA A 16 -3.54 -8.11 -30.73
N ASP A 17 -2.32 -8.64 -30.72
CA ASP A 17 -1.66 -9.26 -29.57
C ASP A 17 -0.34 -8.54 -29.22
N SER A 18 0.09 -7.56 -30.03
CA SER A 18 1.38 -6.88 -29.87
C SER A 18 1.37 -5.75 -28.85
N GLY A 19 0.21 -5.25 -28.42
CA GLY A 19 0.10 -4.13 -27.47
C GLY A 19 0.56 -4.56 -26.08
N VAL A 20 -0.20 -5.48 -25.48
CA VAL A 20 0.08 -6.01 -24.14
C VAL A 20 1.43 -6.73 -24.09
N ASN A 21 1.79 -7.46 -25.15
CA ASN A 21 3.08 -8.13 -25.20
C ASN A 21 4.27 -7.15 -25.21
N GLY A 22 4.13 -6.03 -25.92
CA GLY A 22 5.16 -4.98 -25.96
C GLY A 22 5.31 -4.27 -24.62
N GLU A 23 4.20 -3.98 -23.95
CA GLU A 23 4.18 -3.34 -22.62
C GLU A 23 4.80 -4.24 -21.54
N VAL A 24 4.46 -5.53 -21.56
CA VAL A 24 5.07 -6.52 -20.65
C VAL A 24 6.59 -6.57 -20.85
N GLU A 25 7.07 -6.53 -22.10
CA GLU A 25 8.51 -6.60 -22.42
C GLU A 25 9.24 -5.32 -21.98
N GLU A 26 8.67 -4.15 -22.24
CA GLU A 26 9.23 -2.85 -21.82
C GLU A 26 9.34 -2.73 -20.29
N ILE A 27 8.31 -3.14 -19.55
CA ILE A 27 8.30 -3.12 -18.09
C ILE A 27 9.33 -4.10 -17.53
N THR A 28 9.38 -5.32 -18.07
CA THR A 28 10.34 -6.34 -17.63
C THR A 28 11.79 -5.88 -17.86
N ASP A 29 12.06 -5.26 -19.01
CA ASP A 29 13.39 -4.73 -19.34
C ASP A 29 13.77 -3.54 -18.46
N THR A 30 12.81 -2.68 -18.11
CA THR A 30 13.04 -1.55 -17.19
C THR A 30 13.34 -2.04 -15.78
N LEU A 31 12.60 -3.04 -15.28
CA LEU A 31 12.84 -3.65 -13.97
C LEU A 31 14.23 -4.28 -13.88
N ARG A 32 14.65 -4.96 -14.95
CA ARG A 32 15.99 -5.54 -15.07
C ARG A 32 17.07 -4.47 -15.14
N SER A 33 16.84 -3.40 -15.90
CA SER A 33 17.80 -2.31 -16.09
C SER A 33 17.99 -1.46 -14.82
N THR A 34 16.96 -1.37 -13.98
CA THR A 34 16.99 -0.61 -12.73
C THR A 34 17.47 -1.43 -11.53
N SER A 35 17.72 -2.75 -11.69
CA SER A 35 18.10 -3.68 -10.61
C SER A 35 17.11 -3.69 -9.43
N ILE A 36 15.87 -3.22 -9.65
CA ILE A 36 14.83 -3.13 -8.62
C ILE A 36 14.32 -4.52 -8.25
N CYS A 37 14.26 -5.43 -9.24
CA CYS A 37 13.81 -6.80 -9.03
C CYS A 37 14.45 -7.74 -10.07
N GLU A 38 15.37 -8.59 -9.64
CA GLU A 38 15.99 -9.63 -10.51
C GLU A 38 15.15 -10.90 -10.60
N GLU A 39 14.21 -11.10 -9.67
CA GLU A 39 13.37 -12.31 -9.56
C GLU A 39 12.05 -12.19 -10.33
N CYS A 40 11.69 -11.00 -10.84
CA CYS A 40 10.43 -10.79 -11.54
C CYS A 40 10.50 -11.38 -12.94
N GLU A 41 9.75 -12.45 -13.18
CA GLU A 41 9.66 -13.06 -14.49
C GLU A 41 8.58 -12.36 -15.33
N ARG A 42 8.70 -12.49 -16.65
CA ARG A 42 7.73 -11.95 -17.60
C ARG A 42 6.29 -12.40 -17.30
N ALA A 43 6.13 -13.62 -16.78
CA ALA A 43 4.84 -14.17 -16.38
C ALA A 43 4.23 -13.44 -15.17
N ASP A 44 5.06 -12.88 -14.28
CA ASP A 44 4.61 -12.11 -13.13
C ASP A 44 4.11 -10.75 -13.56
N VAL A 45 4.87 -10.05 -14.43
CA VAL A 45 4.45 -8.78 -15.03
C VAL A 45 3.15 -8.95 -15.82
N GLY A 46 3.07 -10.00 -16.65
CA GLY A 46 1.86 -10.31 -17.42
C GLY A 46 0.64 -10.61 -16.53
N ARG A 47 0.84 -11.31 -15.41
CA ARG A 47 -0.24 -11.57 -14.45
C ARG A 47 -0.70 -10.29 -13.76
N CYS A 48 0.23 -9.42 -13.37
CA CYS A 48 -0.10 -8.11 -12.77
C CYS A 48 -0.93 -7.25 -13.72
N LEU A 49 -0.53 -7.15 -14.99
CA LEU A 49 -1.28 -6.36 -15.98
C LEU A 49 -2.65 -6.97 -16.28
N ALA A 50 -2.76 -8.30 -16.34
CA ALA A 50 -4.05 -8.96 -16.51
C ALA A 50 -4.99 -8.75 -15.31
N SER A 51 -4.44 -8.65 -14.09
CA SER A 51 -5.24 -8.33 -12.90
C SER A 51 -5.73 -6.88 -12.87
N ASP A 52 -5.01 -5.94 -13.50
CA ASP A 52 -5.43 -4.54 -13.65
C ASP A 52 -6.63 -4.39 -14.60
N GLU A 53 -6.79 -5.28 -15.59
CA GLU A 53 -7.99 -5.28 -16.45
C GLU A 53 -9.28 -5.61 -15.68
N GLU A 54 -9.18 -6.40 -14.62
CA GLU A 54 -10.30 -6.81 -13.76
C GLU A 54 -10.62 -5.78 -12.65
N ASP A 55 -9.66 -4.92 -12.31
CA ASP A 55 -9.79 -3.81 -11.37
C ASP A 55 -9.46 -2.50 -12.10
N ARG A 56 -10.42 -1.96 -12.87
CA ARG A 56 -10.24 -0.70 -13.62
C ARG A 56 -10.02 0.54 -12.73
N GLY A 57 -9.78 0.36 -11.43
CA GLY A 57 -9.76 1.40 -10.43
C GLY A 57 -11.12 2.09 -10.32
N LEU A 58 -11.22 3.01 -9.37
CA LEU A 58 -12.32 3.97 -9.38
C LEU A 58 -12.15 4.80 -10.66
N GLN A 59 -13.13 4.71 -11.57
CA GLN A 59 -13.17 5.47 -12.81
C GLN A 59 -12.82 6.94 -12.50
N THR A 60 -11.69 7.42 -13.01
CA THR A 60 -11.32 8.84 -12.93
C THR A 60 -12.46 9.62 -13.56
N MET A 61 -13.15 10.46 -12.76
CA MET A 61 -14.25 11.28 -13.27
C MET A 61 -13.76 12.09 -14.46
N ASP A 62 -14.57 12.15 -15.51
CA ASP A 62 -14.26 12.99 -16.66
C ASP A 62 -14.45 14.48 -16.33
N ASP A 63 -13.91 15.34 -17.18
CA ASP A 63 -13.93 16.79 -16.94
C ASP A 63 -15.37 17.31 -16.86
N GLU A 64 -16.32 16.73 -17.60
CA GLU A 64 -17.74 17.09 -17.54
C GLU A 64 -18.38 16.67 -16.21
N GLU A 65 -18.08 15.47 -15.70
CA GLU A 65 -18.52 14.98 -14.39
C GLU A 65 -17.94 15.84 -13.26
N ILE A 66 -16.67 16.24 -13.36
CA ILE A 66 -16.01 17.15 -12.41
C ILE A 66 -16.69 18.52 -12.45
N LEU A 67 -16.95 19.05 -13.64
CA LEU A 67 -17.62 20.35 -13.80
C LEU A 67 -19.06 20.29 -13.30
N GLU A 68 -19.81 19.22 -13.55
CA GLU A 68 -21.17 19.05 -13.03
C GLU A 68 -21.17 18.99 -11.49
N PHE A 69 -20.21 18.28 -10.90
CA PHE A 69 -20.03 18.19 -9.45
C PHE A 69 -19.74 19.56 -8.82
N ILE A 70 -18.90 20.38 -9.46
CA ILE A 70 -18.56 21.73 -9.01
C ILE A 70 -19.70 22.73 -9.28
N SER A 71 -20.47 22.52 -10.35
CA SER A 71 -21.53 23.44 -10.81
C SER A 71 -22.85 23.30 -10.04
N LYS A 72 -23.02 22.21 -9.28
CA LYS A 72 -24.14 22.07 -8.35
C LYS A 72 -23.92 23.04 -7.19
N GLU A 73 -24.47 24.26 -7.30
CA GLU A 73 -24.68 25.11 -6.12
C GLU A 73 -25.51 24.30 -5.11
N PRO A 74 -25.15 24.30 -3.82
CA PRO A 74 -25.94 23.59 -2.82
C PRO A 74 -27.34 24.20 -2.84
N ALA A 75 -28.33 23.43 -3.30
CA ALA A 75 -29.71 23.77 -3.02
C ALA A 75 -29.79 23.96 -1.51
N GLU A 76 -30.34 25.09 -1.04
CA GLU A 76 -30.53 25.43 0.38
C GLU A 76 -31.49 24.44 1.11
N THR A 77 -31.52 23.16 0.71
CA THR A 77 -32.29 22.09 1.32
C THR A 77 -31.79 20.68 0.98
N GLU A 78 -30.62 20.52 0.37
CA GLU A 78 -29.84 19.32 0.69
C GLU A 78 -29.25 19.61 2.06
N GLU A 79 -29.62 18.82 3.07
CA GLU A 79 -28.73 18.66 4.21
C GLU A 79 -27.33 18.51 3.60
N GLU A 80 -26.45 19.49 3.84
CA GLU A 80 -25.07 19.11 4.09
C GLU A 80 -25.21 17.87 4.98
N PRO A 81 -24.60 16.70 4.68
CA PRO A 81 -24.27 15.85 5.79
C PRO A 81 -23.58 16.83 6.70
N GLN A 82 -24.23 17.14 7.82
CA GLN A 82 -23.55 17.81 8.88
C GLN A 82 -22.41 16.81 9.10
N TYR A 83 -21.22 17.11 8.53
CA TYR A 83 -20.03 17.12 9.33
C TYR A 83 -20.58 17.84 10.53
N GLY A 84 -20.93 17.06 11.55
CA GLY A 84 -21.57 17.63 12.68
C GLY A 84 -20.78 18.87 13.03
N ASP A 85 -21.40 19.76 13.77
CA ASP A 85 -20.72 20.04 15.02
C ASP A 85 -20.03 18.73 15.43
N ASP A 86 -18.70 18.66 15.27
CA ASP A 86 -17.90 17.50 15.66
C ASP A 86 -18.17 17.53 17.16
N GLU A 87 -19.30 16.93 17.57
CA GLU A 87 -19.54 16.33 18.85
C GLU A 87 -18.21 15.67 19.02
N GLU A 88 -17.29 16.27 19.80
CA GLU A 88 -15.90 15.85 19.88
C GLU A 88 -15.97 14.34 19.95
N GLU A 89 -15.78 13.65 18.81
CA GLU A 89 -16.28 12.27 18.74
C GLU A 89 -15.24 11.56 19.54
N GLU A 90 -15.56 11.32 20.82
CA GLU A 90 -14.61 11.35 21.92
C GLU A 90 -13.45 10.48 21.48
N ARG A 91 -12.35 11.13 21.02
CA ARG A 91 -11.34 10.40 20.26
C ARG A 91 -10.95 9.25 21.16
N PRO A 92 -11.12 7.99 20.71
CA PRO A 92 -11.04 6.87 21.61
C PRO A 92 -9.72 7.00 22.36
N ALA A 93 -9.82 7.04 23.68
CA ALA A 93 -8.67 7.31 24.53
C ALA A 93 -7.52 6.41 24.08
N ALA A 94 -6.33 7.01 23.90
CA ALA A 94 -5.17 6.25 23.49
C ALA A 94 -5.01 5.05 24.43
N PRO A 95 -4.77 3.83 23.89
CA PRO A 95 -4.63 2.65 24.73
C PRO A 95 -3.51 2.90 25.75
N SER A 96 -3.72 2.46 26.98
CA SER A 96 -2.65 2.44 27.97
C SER A 96 -1.45 1.64 27.43
N ASP A 97 -0.26 1.90 27.95
CA ASP A 97 0.94 1.12 27.57
C ASP A 97 0.67 -0.39 27.63
N SER A 98 -0.03 -0.86 28.67
CA SER A 98 -0.38 -2.26 28.85
C SER A 98 -1.32 -2.81 27.77
N GLU A 99 -2.26 -2.00 27.31
CA GLU A 99 -3.18 -2.35 26.22
C GLU A 99 -2.46 -2.37 24.88
N ALA A 100 -1.61 -1.37 24.62
CA ALA A 100 -0.78 -1.32 23.43
C ALA A 100 0.14 -2.54 23.34
N PHE A 101 0.78 -2.92 24.45
CA PHE A 101 1.61 -4.14 24.52
C PHE A 101 0.82 -5.41 24.23
N ARG A 102 -0.35 -5.57 24.84
CA ARG A 102 -1.20 -6.75 24.62
C ARG A 102 -1.69 -6.83 23.16
N CYS A 103 -2.07 -5.70 22.56
CA CYS A 103 -2.41 -5.64 21.13
C CYS A 103 -1.21 -6.02 20.25
N ALA A 104 -0.02 -5.54 20.56
CA ALA A 104 1.20 -5.92 19.84
C ALA A 104 1.49 -7.43 19.94
N GLU A 105 1.30 -8.05 21.11
CA GLU A 105 1.47 -9.50 21.26
C GLU A 105 0.47 -10.30 20.41
N VAL A 106 -0.78 -9.86 20.35
CA VAL A 106 -1.82 -10.48 19.51
C VAL A 106 -1.47 -10.37 18.03
N LEU A 107 -1.06 -9.17 17.58
CA LEU A 107 -0.62 -8.93 16.21
C LEU A 107 0.56 -9.84 15.83
N MET A 108 1.56 -9.96 16.71
CA MET A 108 2.73 -10.79 16.47
C MET A 108 2.36 -12.27 16.33
N LYS A 109 1.49 -12.78 17.20
CA LYS A 109 0.99 -14.17 17.11
C LYS A 109 0.22 -14.44 15.81
N TRP A 110 -0.58 -13.49 15.36
CA TRP A 110 -1.29 -13.59 14.08
C TRP A 110 -0.30 -13.60 12.91
N TYR A 111 0.69 -12.72 12.95
CA TYR A 111 1.70 -12.61 11.90
C TYR A 111 2.61 -13.84 11.80
N GLU A 112 2.92 -14.50 12.93
CA GLU A 112 3.65 -15.77 12.95
C GLU A 112 2.95 -16.93 12.22
N GLY A 113 1.63 -16.83 12.03
CA GLY A 113 0.84 -17.83 11.32
C GLY A 113 0.74 -17.61 9.81
N GLN A 114 1.25 -16.50 9.28
CA GLN A 114 1.18 -16.19 7.84
C GLN A 114 2.27 -16.94 7.07
N GLU A 115 1.97 -17.35 5.84
CA GLU A 115 2.89 -18.10 4.97
C GLU A 115 4.15 -17.27 4.62
N GLU A 116 3.99 -15.96 4.51
CA GLU A 116 5.03 -14.99 4.18
C GLU A 116 5.86 -14.57 5.40
N SER A 117 5.57 -15.14 6.58
CA SER A 117 6.27 -14.75 7.80
C SER A 117 7.74 -15.20 7.74
N ALA A 118 8.67 -14.24 7.86
CA ALA A 118 10.11 -14.51 7.92
C ALA A 118 10.55 -14.71 9.39
N PRO A 119 10.80 -15.94 9.87
CA PRO A 119 10.99 -16.22 11.31
C PRO A 119 12.17 -15.46 11.93
N GLN A 120 13.23 -15.23 11.17
CA GLN A 120 14.44 -14.53 11.61
C GLN A 120 14.17 -13.04 11.87
N ARG A 121 13.33 -12.40 11.03
CA ARG A 121 12.93 -10.99 11.20
C ARG A 121 12.00 -10.85 12.41
N LEU A 122 11.12 -11.82 12.62
CA LEU A 122 10.22 -11.87 13.78
C LEU A 122 10.96 -12.01 15.11
N LEU A 123 11.97 -12.87 15.17
CA LEU A 123 12.82 -13.01 16.36
C LEU A 123 13.54 -11.70 16.71
N CYS A 124 14.05 -10.98 15.70
CA CYS A 124 14.68 -9.68 15.90
C CYS A 124 13.69 -8.67 16.49
N LEU A 125 12.47 -8.60 15.96
CA LEU A 125 11.42 -7.70 16.43
C LEU A 125 11.01 -7.99 17.89
N LYS A 126 10.83 -9.27 18.24
CA LYS A 126 10.52 -9.70 19.62
C LYS A 126 11.61 -9.37 20.63
N SER A 127 12.87 -9.24 20.19
CA SER A 127 13.99 -8.93 21.08
C SER A 127 14.09 -7.45 21.48
N ILE A 128 13.39 -6.54 20.78
CA ILE A 128 13.50 -5.09 21.00
C ILE A 128 13.01 -4.68 22.39
N PRO A 129 11.84 -5.14 22.88
CA PRO A 129 11.39 -4.83 24.24
C PRO A 129 12.37 -5.33 25.32
N ASP A 130 12.91 -6.54 25.14
CA ASP A 130 13.90 -7.13 26.06
C ASP A 130 15.20 -6.31 26.09
N LEU A 131 15.65 -5.87 24.91
CA LEU A 131 16.83 -5.01 24.79
C LEU A 131 16.60 -3.66 25.47
N ALA A 132 15.44 -3.05 25.29
CA ALA A 132 15.08 -1.79 25.95
C ALA A 132 15.02 -1.95 27.48
N ALA A 133 14.42 -3.04 27.98
CA ALA A 133 14.40 -3.36 29.40
C ALA A 133 15.82 -3.59 29.97
N SER A 134 16.67 -4.30 29.23
CA SER A 134 18.07 -4.53 29.60
C SER A 134 18.86 -3.22 29.68
N LYS A 135 18.69 -2.32 28.71
CA LYS A 135 19.31 -0.98 28.70
C LYS A 135 18.86 -0.15 29.91
N ARG A 136 17.55 -0.05 30.17
CA ARG A 136 17.01 0.67 31.35
C ARG A 136 17.63 0.17 32.65
N ARG A 137 17.71 -1.16 32.81
CA ARG A 137 18.31 -1.80 34.00
C ARG A 137 19.81 -1.52 34.12
N SER A 138 20.55 -1.51 33.00
CA SER A 138 21.97 -1.17 32.99
C SER A 138 22.22 0.28 33.40
N VAL A 139 21.44 1.22 32.82
CA VAL A 139 21.53 2.64 33.15
C VAL A 139 21.24 2.86 34.63
N TYR A 140 20.16 2.27 35.16
CA TYR A 140 19.84 2.35 36.58
C TYR A 140 21.00 1.91 37.49
N ARG A 141 21.65 0.78 37.16
CA ARG A 141 22.82 0.28 37.91
C ARG A 141 24.01 1.24 37.83
N GLN A 142 24.30 1.80 36.65
CA GLN A 142 25.36 2.78 36.48
C GLN A 142 25.10 4.06 37.27
N THR A 143 23.86 4.58 37.23
CA THR A 143 23.45 5.75 38.01
C THR A 143 23.65 5.49 39.50
N LEU A 144 23.16 4.34 39.99
CA LEU A 144 23.30 3.97 41.41
C LEU A 144 24.77 3.91 41.86
N LEU A 145 25.64 3.28 41.06
CA LEU A 145 27.08 3.22 41.37
C LEU A 145 27.74 4.60 41.34
N THR A 146 27.36 5.44 40.38
CA THR A 146 27.89 6.80 40.25
C THR A 146 27.50 7.65 41.46
N ASP A 147 26.26 7.53 41.91
CA ASP A 147 25.75 8.27 43.06
C ASP A 147 26.42 7.81 44.36
N LEU A 148 26.68 6.51 44.53
CA LEU A 148 27.45 5.97 45.64
C LEU A 148 28.89 6.51 45.67
N ILE A 149 29.56 6.61 44.53
CA ILE A 149 30.93 7.14 44.45
C ILE A 149 30.96 8.64 44.78
N LYS A 150 29.94 9.40 44.35
CA LYS A 150 29.83 10.85 44.63
C LYS A 150 29.49 11.18 46.07
N SER A 151 28.90 10.24 46.80
CA SER A 151 28.43 10.44 48.18
C SER A 151 29.40 9.91 49.24
N GLY A 152 30.51 9.29 48.84
CA GLY A 152 31.58 8.78 49.70
C GLY A 152 32.81 9.68 49.78
#